data_AF-A0A2S9G7B7-F1
#
_entry.id   AF-A0A2S9G7B7-F1
#
_cell.length_a   1.000
_cell.length_b   1.000
_cell.length_c   1.000
_cell.angle_alpha   90.00
_cell.angle_beta   90.00
_cell.angle_gamma   90.00
#
_symmetry.space_group_name_H-M   'P 1'
#
loop_
_entity.id
_entity.type
_entity.pdbx_description
1 polymer ?
#
loop_
_entity_poly.entity_id
_entity_poly.type
_entity_poly.pdbx_seq_one_letter_code
_entity_poly.pdbx_strand_id
1 'polypeptide(L)'
;LGTAGWEAVQQALDYTVIASAGEQVGGSRRIFDLTVEYLTTRIQFGRQIGSFQALKHMAADLLLEVESATSAAQNAAAQIAATD
;
A
#
# COMPACT_ATOMS: atom_id res chain seq x y z
N LEU A 1 -18.98 2.78 30.84
CA LEU A 1 -18.13 1.65 30.41
C LEU A 1 -17.03 1.51 31.46
N GLY A 2 -16.87 0.34 32.08
CA GLY A 2 -15.74 0.10 32.99
C GLY A 2 -14.42 -0.01 32.21
N THR A 3 -13.30 -0.23 32.91
CA THR A 3 -11.96 -0.40 32.30
C THR A 3 -11.94 -1.50 31.24
N ALA A 4 -12.59 -2.64 31.50
CA ALA A 4 -12.75 -3.74 30.54
C ALA A 4 -13.47 -3.34 29.23
N GLY A 5 -14.40 -2.38 29.30
CA GLY A 5 -15.07 -1.86 28.11
C GLY A 5 -14.16 -0.97 27.25
N TRP A 6 -13.13 -0.37 27.85
CA TRP A 6 -12.18 0.46 27.12
C TRP A 6 -11.08 -0.37 26.46
N GLU A 7 -10.61 -1.42 27.13
CA GLU A 7 -9.66 -2.39 26.57
C GLU A 7 -10.20 -3.05 25.29
N ALA A 8 -11.46 -3.50 25.31
CA ALA A 8 -12.10 -4.09 24.12
C ALA A 8 -12.22 -3.09 22.95
N VAL A 9 -12.48 -1.81 23.23
CA VAL A 9 -12.54 -0.77 22.18
C VAL A 9 -11.16 -0.50 21.60
N GLN A 10 -10.11 -0.43 22.43
CA GLN A 10 -8.74 -0.26 21.94
C GLN A 10 -8.32 -1.41 21.03
N GLN A 11 -8.59 -2.65 21.44
CA GLN A 11 -8.29 -3.82 20.61
C GLN A 11 -9.03 -3.77 19.26
N ALA A 12 -10.31 -3.38 19.25
CA ALA A 12 -11.07 -3.23 18.02
C ALA A 12 -10.51 -2.12 17.10
N LEU A 13 -10.03 -1.01 17.67
CA LEU A 13 -9.38 0.06 16.92
C LEU A 13 -8.07 -0.41 16.30
N ASP A 14 -7.25 -1.16 17.03
CA ASP A 14 -5.99 -1.70 16.53
C ASP A 14 -6.20 -2.61 15.31
N TYR A 15 -7.16 -3.55 15.38
CA TYR A 15 -7.53 -4.37 14.23
C TYR A 15 -8.04 -3.53 13.05
N THR A 16 -8.83 -2.50 13.31
CA THR A 16 -9.40 -1.63 12.26
C THR A 16 -8.30 -0.87 11.53
N VAL A 17 -7.30 -0.37 12.25
CA VAL A 17 -6.13 0.31 11.67
C VAL A 17 -5.35 -0.63 10.76
N ILE A 18 -5.10 -1.85 11.21
CA ILE A 18 -4.37 -2.86 10.40
C ILE A 18 -5.16 -3.27 9.16
N ALA A 19 -6.45 -3.53 9.31
CA ALA A 19 -7.32 -3.87 8.18
C ALA A 19 -7.34 -2.74 7.14
N SER A 20 -7.45 -1.50 7.60
CA SER A 20 -7.42 -0.32 6.73
C SER A 20 -6.08 -0.16 6.02
N ALA A 21 -4.96 -0.39 6.73
CA ALA A 21 -3.63 -0.38 6.12
C ALA A 21 -3.49 -1.45 5.04
N GLY A 22 -4.01 -2.67 5.28
CA GLY A 22 -4.03 -3.75 4.30
C GLY A 22 -4.84 -3.40 3.04
N GLU A 23 -6.03 -2.80 3.21
CA GLU A 23 -6.84 -2.31 2.08
C GLU A 23 -6.09 -1.26 1.25
N GLN A 24 -5.49 -0.27 1.91
CA GLN A 24 -4.76 0.81 1.22
C GLN A 24 -3.52 0.31 0.48
N VAL A 25 -2.82 -0.67 1.04
CA VAL A 25 -1.71 -1.35 0.36
C VAL A 25 -2.19 -2.07 -0.90
N GLY A 26 -3.30 -2.83 -0.81
CA GLY A 26 -3.89 -3.52 -1.95
C GLY A 26 -4.33 -2.54 -3.06
N GLY A 27 -4.98 -1.45 -2.67
CA GLY A 27 -5.38 -0.37 -3.58
C GLY A 27 -4.17 0.29 -4.26
N SER A 28 -3.16 0.66 -3.48
CA SER A 28 -1.93 1.28 -3.99
C SER A 28 -1.18 0.37 -4.98
N ARG A 29 -1.10 -0.93 -4.68
CA ARG A 29 -0.52 -1.93 -5.60
C ARG A 29 -1.28 -1.98 -6.92
N ARG A 30 -2.61 -2.06 -6.86
CA ARG A 30 -3.44 -2.12 -8.08
C ARG A 30 -3.29 -0.86 -8.94
N ILE A 31 -3.26 0.31 -8.31
CA ILE A 31 -3.04 1.59 -8.99
C ILE A 31 -1.65 1.62 -9.65
N PHE A 32 -0.62 1.13 -8.95
CA PHE A 32 0.73 1.03 -9.50
C PHE A 32 0.77 0.12 -10.74
N ASP A 33 0.17 -1.07 -10.67
CA ASP A 33 0.14 -2.01 -11.79
C ASP A 33 -0.53 -1.41 -13.04
N LEU A 34 -1.70 -0.77 -12.85
CA LEU A 34 -2.41 -0.06 -13.93
C LEU A 34 -1.58 1.09 -14.50
N THR A 35 -0.83 1.78 -13.65
CA THR A 35 0.05 2.88 -14.08
C THR A 35 1.18 2.34 -14.96
N VAL A 36 1.85 1.26 -14.54
CA VAL A 36 2.93 0.63 -15.33
C VAL A 36 2.41 0.07 -16.65
N GLU A 37 1.23 -0.56 -16.64
CA GLU A 37 0.55 -1.01 -17.85
C GLU A 37 0.32 0.16 -18.81
N TYR A 38 -0.20 1.29 -18.33
CA TYR A 38 -0.44 2.46 -19.17
C TYR A 38 0.87 3.07 -19.70
N LEU A 39 1.92 3.13 -18.87
CA LEU A 39 3.23 3.62 -19.28
C LEU A 39 3.83 2.81 -20.44
N THR A 40 3.59 1.50 -20.47
CA THR A 40 4.12 0.60 -21.51
C THR A 40 3.24 0.47 -22.74
N THR A 41 1.95 0.82 -22.65
CA THR A 41 1.01 0.72 -23.78
C THR A 41 0.81 2.06 -24.51
N ARG A 42 0.91 3.20 -23.81
CA ARG A 42 0.69 4.53 -24.38
C ARG A 42 1.89 5.01 -25.21
N ILE A 43 1.66 5.33 -26.49
CA ILE A 43 2.67 5.88 -27.41
C ILE A 43 2.48 7.39 -27.58
N GLN A 44 3.52 8.18 -27.31
CA GLN A 44 3.62 9.61 -27.64
C GLN A 44 5.06 9.97 -28.03
N PHE A 45 5.22 10.99 -28.86
CA PHE A 45 6.53 11.41 -29.38
C PHE A 45 7.31 10.25 -30.04
N GLY A 46 6.60 9.38 -30.75
CA GLY A 46 7.18 8.28 -31.51
C GLY A 46 7.63 7.05 -30.70
N ARG A 47 7.32 6.96 -29.39
CA ARG A 47 7.66 5.80 -28.56
C ARG A 47 6.72 5.63 -27.36
N GLN A 48 6.81 4.50 -26.66
CA GLN A 48 6.09 4.30 -25.39
C GLN A 48 6.50 5.35 -24.36
N ILE A 49 5.54 5.92 -23.62
CA ILE A 49 5.83 6.98 -22.65
C ILE A 49 6.67 6.46 -21.47
N GLY A 50 6.57 5.18 -21.13
CA GLY A 50 7.41 4.53 -20.13
C GLY A 50 8.91 4.50 -20.47
N SER A 51 9.30 4.86 -21.70
CA SER A 51 10.71 5.00 -22.07
C SER A 51 11.37 6.31 -21.59
N PHE A 52 10.58 7.33 -21.21
CA PHE A 52 11.09 8.60 -20.70
C PHE A 52 11.58 8.45 -19.25
N GLN A 53 12.78 8.96 -18.96
CA GLN A 53 13.41 8.80 -17.63
C GLN A 53 12.59 9.41 -16.50
N ALA A 54 11.96 10.57 -16.72
CA ALA A 54 11.11 11.20 -15.71
C ALA A 54 10.01 10.25 -15.21
N LEU A 55 9.33 9.55 -16.13
CA LEU A 55 8.27 8.59 -15.78
C LEU A 55 8.84 7.31 -15.16
N LYS A 56 10.02 6.86 -15.59
CA LYS A 56 10.69 5.70 -14.95
C LYS A 56 11.09 5.99 -13.51
N HIS A 57 11.65 7.16 -13.24
CA HIS A 57 12.04 7.54 -11.88
C HIS A 57 10.82 7.68 -10.98
N MET A 58 9.76 8.36 -11.43
CA MET A 58 8.50 8.44 -10.69
C MET A 58 7.89 7.06 -10.41
N ALA A 59 7.94 6.15 -11.38
CA ALA A 59 7.46 4.78 -11.18
C ALA A 59 8.33 4.00 -10.18
N ALA A 60 9.66 4.17 -10.22
CA ALA A 60 10.54 3.55 -9.25
C ALA A 60 10.29 4.05 -7.82
N ASP A 61 10.13 5.36 -7.65
CA ASP A 61 9.81 5.97 -6.35
C ASP A 61 8.45 5.48 -5.83
N LEU A 62 7.43 5.45 -6.70
CA LEU A 62 6.10 4.96 -6.32
C LEU A 62 6.13 3.47 -5.92
N LEU A 63 6.94 2.65 -6.61
CA LEU A 63 7.11 1.24 -6.23
C LEU A 63 7.72 1.12 -4.83
N LEU A 64 8.74 1.92 -4.52
CA LEU A 64 9.37 1.92 -3.18
C LEU A 64 8.35 2.25 -2.08
N GLU A 65 7.49 3.25 -2.31
CA GLU A 65 6.42 3.61 -1.37
C GLU A 65 5.41 2.46 -1.19
N VAL A 66 5.01 1.79 -2.27
CA VAL A 66 4.09 0.63 -2.20
C VAL A 66 4.72 -0.54 -1.43
N GLU A 67 5.99 -0.86 -1.67
CA GLU A 67 6.69 -1.94 -0.95
C GLU A 67 6.90 -1.60 0.53
N SER A 68 7.22 -0.34 0.82
CA SER A 68 7.37 0.17 2.20
C SER A 68 6.06 0.04 2.97
N ALA A 69 4.95 0.51 2.38
CA ALA A 69 3.62 0.38 2.97
C ALA A 69 3.20 -1.10 3.14
N THR A 70 3.51 -1.94 2.16
CA THR A 70 3.26 -3.39 2.22
C THR A 70 3.98 -4.02 3.42
N SER A 71 5.27 -3.71 3.57
CA SER A 71 6.11 -4.22 4.66
C SER A 71 5.60 -3.76 6.02
N ALA A 72 5.23 -2.49 6.15
CA ALA A 72 4.69 -1.93 7.39
C ALA A 72 3.36 -2.58 7.79
N ALA A 73 2.43 -2.74 6.85
CA ALA A 73 1.12 -3.36 7.09
C ALA A 73 1.25 -4.83 7.48
N GLN A 74 2.10 -5.59 6.78
CA GLN A 74 2.37 -7.00 7.11
C GLN A 74 3.03 -7.16 8.48
N ASN A 75 4.00 -6.30 8.81
CA ASN A 75 4.63 -6.33 10.12
C ASN A 75 3.62 -6.02 11.24
N ALA A 76 2.79 -4.99 11.07
CA ALA A 76 1.75 -4.66 12.05
C ALA A 76 0.78 -5.83 12.27
N ALA A 77 0.30 -6.45 11.17
CA ALA A 77 -0.57 -7.62 11.23
C ALA A 77 0.09 -8.79 11.97
N ALA A 78 1.38 -9.06 11.72
CA ALA A 78 2.12 -10.12 12.38
C ALA A 78 2.29 -9.87 13.89
N GLN A 79 2.48 -8.62 14.32
CA GLN A 79 2.61 -8.28 15.75
C GLN A 79 1.30 -8.51 16.51
N ILE A 80 0.16 -8.11 15.94
CA ILE A 80 -1.14 -8.37 16.59
C ILE A 80 -1.45 -9.86 16.60
N ALA A 81 -1.23 -10.58 15.50
CA ALA A 81 -1.45 -12.02 15.44
C ALA A 81 -0.56 -12.82 16.41
N ALA A 82 0.58 -12.27 16.83
CA ALA A 82 1.45 -12.88 17.84
C ALA A 82 1.02 -12.58 19.29
N THR A 83 0.14 -11.59 19.48
CA THR A 83 -0.38 -11.18 20.79
C THR A 83 -1.73 -11.83 21.12
N ASP A 84 -2.42 -12.36 20.10
CA ASP A 84 -3.63 -13.20 20.21
C ASP A 84 -3.32 -14.64 20.64
#